data_AF-A0A975G312-F1
#
_entry.id   AF-A0A975G312-F1
#
_cell.length_a   1.000
_cell.length_b   1.000
_cell.length_c   1.000
_cell.angle_alpha   90.00
_cell.angle_beta   90.00
_cell.angle_gamma   90.00
#
_symmetry.space_group_name_H-M   'P 1'
#
loop_
_entity.id
_entity.type
_entity.pdbx_description
1 polymer ?
#
loop_
_entity_poly.entity_id
_entity_poly.type
_entity_poly.pdbx_seq_one_letter_code
_entity_poly.pdbx_strand_id
1 'polypeptide(L)'
;MGIAFLYYWPTLMALVSRRSPPQVSEAMLGVIFLSLFVAKTTMGWVGSLYEKMTPAAFWSLDAAIAMAGALSVFALWRLLTPEGPLWAATRSAAASA
;
A
#
# COMPACT_ATOMS: atom_id res chain seq x y z
N MET A 1 16.04 0.41 -7.52
CA MET A 1 15.22 0.40 -6.30
C MET A 1 15.11 1.75 -5.58
N GLY A 2 16.08 2.68 -5.72
CA GLY A 2 16.04 3.95 -4.97
C GLY A 2 14.82 4.84 -5.26
N ILE A 3 14.51 5.12 -6.53
CA ILE A 3 13.52 6.15 -6.89
C ILE A 3 12.11 5.77 -6.43
N ALA A 4 11.62 4.57 -6.76
CA ALA A 4 10.28 4.13 -6.37
C ALA A 4 10.11 4.10 -4.83
N PHE A 5 11.13 3.63 -4.11
CA PHE A 5 11.11 3.62 -2.65
C PHE A 5 11.08 5.04 -2.06
N LEU A 6 11.85 5.97 -2.63
CA LEU A 6 11.87 7.38 -2.19
C LEU A 6 10.52 8.06 -2.38
N TYR A 7 9.76 7.73 -3.43
CA TYR A 7 8.42 8.30 -3.63
C TYR A 7 7.34 7.59 -2.81
N TYR A 8 7.51 6.31 -2.52
CA TYR A 8 6.52 5.52 -1.81
C TYR A 8 6.64 5.66 -0.29
N TRP A 9 7.83 5.41 0.27
CA TRP A 9 8.01 5.17 1.69
C TRP A 9 7.86 6.41 2.57
N PRO A 10 8.66 7.49 2.40
CA PRO A 10 8.52 8.69 3.23
C PRO A 10 7.17 9.40 3.01
N THR A 11 6.64 9.36 1.78
CA THR A 11 5.34 9.95 1.45
C THR A 11 4.19 9.23 2.16
N LEU A 12 4.22 7.90 2.22
CA LEU A 12 3.21 7.10 2.93
C LEU A 12 3.24 7.38 4.44
N MET A 13 4.44 7.41 5.03
CA MET A 13 4.61 7.74 6.45
C MET A 13 4.08 9.12 6.80
N ALA A 14 4.43 10.13 5.99
CA ALA A 14 3.95 11.50 6.18
C ALA A 14 2.43 11.59 6.03
N LEU A 15 1.84 10.88 5.06
CA LEU A 15 0.39 10.86 4.84
C LEU A 15 -0.35 10.26 6.03
N VAL A 16 0.08 9.08 6.50
CA VAL A 16 -0.58 8.40 7.62
C VAL A 16 -0.40 9.17 8.92
N SER A 17 0.79 9.69 9.20
CA SER A 17 1.03 10.51 10.39
C SER A 17 0.16 11.77 10.40
N ARG A 18 0.01 12.47 9.27
CA ARG A 18 -0.83 13.68 9.18
C ARG A 18 -2.33 13.39 9.27
N ARG A 19 -2.78 12.21 8.84
CA ARG A 19 -4.21 11.87 8.81
C ARG A 19 -4.69 11.15 10.07
N SER A 20 -3.77 10.61 10.87
CA SER A 20 -4.12 9.84 12.07
C SER A 20 -4.55 10.73 13.24
N PRO A 21 -5.54 10.31 14.05
CA PRO A 21 -5.84 10.95 15.32
C PRO A 21 -4.63 10.89 16.26
N PRO A 22 -4.39 11.91 17.10
CA PRO A 22 -3.22 11.97 17.98
C PRO A 22 -3.10 10.74 18.90
N GLN A 23 -4.24 10.16 19.30
CA GLN A 23 -4.29 9.04 20.24
C GLN A 23 -3.84 7.70 19.64
N VAL A 24 -3.86 7.55 18.31
CA VAL A 24 -3.56 6.27 17.62
C VAL A 24 -2.52 6.40 16.51
N SER A 25 -1.83 7.55 16.42
CA SER A 25 -0.86 7.81 15.37
C SER A 25 0.27 6.77 15.34
N GLU A 26 0.79 6.38 16.51
CA GLU A 26 1.84 5.37 16.61
C GLU A 26 1.33 3.98 16.19
N ALA A 27 0.11 3.62 16.59
CA ALA A 27 -0.51 2.37 16.19
C ALA A 27 -0.73 2.29 14.67
N MET A 28 -1.15 3.39 14.03
CA MET A 28 -1.32 3.47 12.58
C MET A 28 0.02 3.34 11.83
N LEU A 29 1.11 3.91 12.35
CA LEU A 29 2.45 3.66 11.81
C LEU A 29 2.86 2.20 12.00
N GLY A 30 2.52 1.58 13.13
CA GLY A 30 2.66 0.14 13.37
C GLY A 30 1.95 -0.70 12.29
N VAL A 31 0.76 -0.32 11.85
CA VAL A 31 0.04 -0.98 10.74
C VAL A 31 0.82 -0.91 9.43
N ILE A 32 1.49 0.20 9.13
CA ILE A 32 2.32 0.29 7.93
C ILE A 32 3.49 -0.69 8.01
N PHE A 33 4.16 -0.79 9.16
CA PHE A 33 5.23 -1.77 9.35
C PHE A 33 4.72 -3.22 9.30
N LEU A 34 3.53 -3.48 9.83
CA LEU A 34 2.88 -4.79 9.71
C LEU A 34 2.60 -5.14 8.25
N SER A 35 2.12 -4.19 7.44
CA SER A 35 1.92 -4.40 6.00
C SER A 35 3.24 -4.74 5.30
N LEU A 36 4.34 -4.07 5.68
CA LEU A 36 5.68 -4.35 5.15
C LEU A 36 6.14 -5.76 5.54
N PHE A 37 5.87 -6.18 6.78
CA PHE A 37 6.18 -7.54 7.24
C PHE A 37 5.46 -8.57 6.38
N VAL A 38 4.14 -8.46 6.20
CA VAL A 38 3.35 -9.36 5.36
C VAL A 38 3.90 -9.39 3.94
N ALA A 39 4.16 -8.21 3.34
CA ALA A 39 4.72 -8.12 2.00
C ALA A 39 6.08 -8.82 1.88
N LYS A 40 6.98 -8.63 2.84
CA LYS A 40 8.31 -9.27 2.86
C LYS A 40 8.22 -10.78 3.08
N THR A 41 7.30 -11.24 3.93
CA THR A 41 7.06 -12.68 4.13
C THR A 41 6.54 -13.33 2.85
N THR A 42 5.56 -12.71 2.19
CA THR A 42 5.07 -13.19 0.89
C THR A 42 6.17 -13.16 -0.16
N MET A 43 7.00 -12.12 -0.20
CA MET A 43 8.14 -12.04 -1.11
C MET A 43 9.16 -13.15 -0.86
N GLY A 44 9.41 -13.53 0.40
CA GLY A 44 10.24 -14.67 0.76
C GLY A 44 9.68 -15.99 0.23
N TRP A 45 8.36 -16.18 0.34
CA TRP A 45 7.69 -17.34 -0.25
C TRP A 45 7.76 -17.36 -1.77
N VAL A 46 7.48 -16.23 -2.44
CA VAL A 46 7.63 -16.10 -3.90
C VAL A 46 9.07 -16.35 -4.33
N GLY A 47 10.06 -15.90 -3.55
CA GLY A 47 11.47 -16.15 -3.79
C GLY A 47 11.85 -17.63 -3.85
N SER A 48 11.13 -18.51 -3.14
CA SER A 48 11.34 -19.97 -3.23
C SER A 48 11.02 -20.54 -4.62
N LEU A 49 10.24 -19.82 -5.44
CA LEU A 49 9.94 -20.21 -6.81
C LEU A 49 11.12 -19.94 -7.76
N TYR A 50 12.08 -19.12 -7.35
CA TYR A 50 13.26 -18.79 -8.17
C TYR A 50 14.06 -20.05 -8.55
N GLU A 51 14.22 -20.97 -7.60
CA GLU A 51 14.96 -22.23 -7.83
C GLU A 51 14.21 -23.20 -8.76
N LYS A 52 12.90 -23.02 -8.95
CA LYS A 52 12.05 -23.91 -9.73
C LYS A 52 11.70 -23.36 -11.12
N MET A 53 12.12 -22.14 -11.43
CA MET A 53 11.74 -21.42 -12.65
C MET A 53 12.95 -20.91 -13.42
N THR A 54 12.80 -20.69 -14.72
CA THR A 54 13.82 -19.95 -15.48
C THR A 54 13.86 -18.49 -14.98
N PRO A 55 15.02 -17.83 -15.01
CA PRO A 55 15.14 -16.46 -14.53
C PRO A 55 14.14 -15.50 -15.20
N ALA A 56 13.92 -15.65 -16.51
CA ALA A 56 12.97 -14.83 -17.26
C ALA A 56 11.52 -15.00 -16.76
N ALA A 57 11.10 -16.24 -16.47
CA ALA A 57 9.76 -16.51 -15.95
C ALA A 57 9.56 -15.87 -14.57
N PHE A 58 10.54 -16.00 -13.67
CA PHE A 58 10.48 -15.42 -12.33
C PHE A 58 10.35 -13.88 -12.37
N TRP A 59 11.21 -13.21 -13.14
CA TRP A 59 11.16 -11.75 -13.24
C TRP A 59 9.88 -11.26 -13.92
N SER A 60 9.33 -12.02 -14.87
CA SER A 60 8.05 -11.70 -15.50
C SER A 60 6.87 -11.81 -14.52
N LEU A 61 6.91 -12.80 -13.62
CA LEU A 61 5.92 -12.96 -12.55
C LEU A 61 6.01 -11.81 -11.55
N ASP A 62 7.22 -11.43 -11.13
CA ASP A 62 7.43 -10.31 -10.20
C ASP A 62 6.92 -8.98 -10.81
N ALA A 63 7.22 -8.73 -12.09
CA ALA A 63 6.70 -7.58 -12.81
C ALA A 63 5.16 -7.60 -12.93
N ALA A 64 4.56 -8.78 -13.14
CA ALA A 64 3.11 -8.93 -13.20
C ALA A 64 2.45 -8.64 -11.84
N ILE A 65 3.06 -9.07 -10.72
CA ILE A 65 2.58 -8.76 -9.37
C ILE A 65 2.62 -7.25 -9.12
N ALA A 66 3.73 -6.59 -9.48
CA ALA A 66 3.87 -5.14 -9.34
C ALA A 66 2.81 -4.39 -10.17
N MET A 67 2.58 -4.83 -11.41
CA MET A 67 1.58 -4.26 -12.30
C MET A 67 0.15 -4.47 -11.77
N ALA A 68 -0.17 -5.66 -11.27
CA ALA A 68 -1.47 -5.94 -10.66
C ALA A 68 -1.74 -5.05 -9.44
N GLY A 69 -0.72 -4.82 -8.59
CA GLY A 69 -0.81 -3.89 -7.47
C GLY A 69 -1.09 -2.45 -7.93
N ALA A 70 -0.35 -1.96 -8.92
CA ALA A 70 -0.54 -0.62 -9.48
C ALA A 70 -1.94 -0.45 -10.10
N LEU A 71 -2.40 -1.45 -10.86
CA LEU A 71 -3.74 -1.45 -11.46
C LEU A 71 -4.84 -1.49 -10.40
N SER A 72 -4.64 -2.22 -9.31
CA SER A 72 -5.61 -2.28 -8.20
C SER A 72 -5.76 -0.91 -7.53
N VAL A 73 -4.65 -0.22 -7.25
CA VAL A 73 -4.67 1.14 -6.70
C VAL A 73 -5.30 2.13 -7.69
N PHE A 74 -4.96 2.01 -8.98
CA PHE A 74 -5.52 2.88 -10.02
C PHE A 74 -7.03 2.67 -10.21
N ALA A 75 -7.50 1.42 -10.20
CA ALA A 75 -8.92 1.10 -10.29
C ALA A 75 -9.71 1.63 -9.07
N LEU A 76 -9.11 1.58 -7.88
CA LEU A 76 -9.69 2.11 -6.65
C LEU A 76 -9.42 3.61 -6.44
N TRP A 77 -8.72 4.27 -7.36
CA TRP A 77 -8.30 5.67 -7.20
C TRP A 77 -9.48 6.59 -6.89
N ARG A 78 -10.59 6.44 -7.63
CA ARG A 78 -11.80 7.26 -7.44
C ARG A 78 -12.49 7.03 -6.09
N LEU A 79 -12.30 5.85 -5.49
CA LEU A 79 -12.81 5.52 -4.17
C LEU A 79 -11.93 6.11 -3.06
N LEU A 80 -10.61 6.13 -3.29
CA LEU A 80 -9.58 6.58 -2.35
C LEU A 80 -9.40 8.11 -2.33
N THR A 81 -9.82 8.81 -3.38
CA THR A 81 -9.76 10.28 -3.47
C THR A 81 -10.78 10.99 -2.54
N PRO A 82 -10.48 12.20 -2.04
CA PRO A 82 -11.38 12.98 -1.18
C PRO A 82 -12.73 13.37 -1.82
N GLU A 83 -12.81 13.42 -3.15
CA GLU A 83 -14.07 13.57 -3.89
C GLU A 83 -14.87 12.26 -4.03
N GLY A 84 -14.33 11.15 -3.53
CA GLY A 84 -14.98 9.84 -3.56
C GLY A 84 -16.19 9.74 -2.61
N PRO A 85 -17.14 8.83 -2.91
CA PRO A 85 -18.36 8.66 -2.12
C PRO A 85 -18.12 8.30 -0.64
N LEU A 86 -16.99 7.66 -0.32
CA LEU A 86 -16.62 7.33 1.07
C LEU A 86 -16.35 8.57 1.91
N TRP A 87 -15.65 9.56 1.34
CA TRP A 87 -15.27 10.78 2.05
C TRP A 87 -16.47 11.73 2.22
N ALA A 88 -17.42 11.69 1.28
CA ALA A 88 -18.71 12.36 1.43
C ALA A 88 -19.50 11.81 2.64
N ALA A 89 -19.56 10.48 2.80
CA ALA A 89 -20.24 9.83 3.92
C ALA A 89 -19.59 10.14 5.28
N THR A 90 -18.26 10.27 5.35
CA THR A 90 -17.57 10.66 6.59
C THR A 90 -17.80 12.12 6.97
N ARG A 91 -17.96 13.03 6.00
CA ARG A 91 -18.26 14.45 6.25
C ARG A 91 -19.68 14.66 6.76
N SER A 92 -20.65 13.92 6.23
CA SER A 92 -22.05 14.00 6.72
C SER A 92 -22.18 13.50 8.15
N ALA A 93 -21.46 12.44 8.53
CA ALA A 93 -21.47 11.93 9.90
C ALA A 93 -20.81 12.88 10.92
N ALA A 94 -19.76 13.62 10.50
CA ALA A 94 -19.08 14.60 11.34
C ALA A 94 -19.84 15.93 11.49
N ALA A 95 -20.77 16.25 10.58
CA ALA A 95 -21.60 17.47 10.66
C ALA A 95 -22.85 17.29 11.54
N SER A 96 -23.20 16.06 11.89
CA SER A 96 -24.35 15.70 12.73
C SER A 96 -24.00 15.38 14.19
N ALA A 97 -22.73 15.50 14.57
CA ALA A 97 -22.19 15.26 15.91
C ALA A 97 -21.66 16.55 16.52
#